data_AF-A0A7G1H2C4-F1
#
_entry.id   AF-A0A7G1H2C4-F1
#
_cell.length_a   1.000
_cell.length_b   1.000
_cell.length_c   1.000
_cell.angle_alpha   90.00
_cell.angle_beta   90.00
_cell.angle_gamma   90.00
#
_symmetry.space_group_name_H-M   'P 1'
#
loop_
_entity.id
_entity.type
_entity.pdbx_description
1 polymer ?
#
loop_
_entity_poly.entity_id
_entity_poly.type
_entity_poly.pdbx_seq_one_letter_code
_entity_poly.pdbx_strand_id
1 'polypeptide(L)'
;MLEFNQWFFVLLANFLILLFVLNAILFKPLAKIFKERETATAGALDEAKSLMLKKDEAVERMNAELMSAKNKAREIFDSLREAGIARQKEMLTKAEAEAVELIEKARKELQTEAEKARAALRADIEKFSDEIVSRLVRV
;
A
#
# COMPACT_ATOMS: atom_id res chain seq x y z
N MET A 1 72.40 -55.31 -36.02
CA MET A 1 71.47 -54.55 -36.87
C MET A 1 70.07 -54.93 -36.44
N LEU A 2 69.12 -53.99 -36.40
CA LEU A 2 67.71 -54.34 -36.19
C LEU A 2 67.26 -55.15 -37.40
N GLU A 3 67.21 -56.48 -37.27
CA GLU A 3 66.65 -57.33 -38.31
C GLU A 3 65.13 -57.20 -38.27
N PHE A 4 64.59 -56.42 -39.19
CA PHE A 4 63.15 -56.26 -39.39
C PHE A 4 62.56 -57.52 -40.02
N ASN A 5 62.36 -58.55 -39.20
CA ASN A 5 61.61 -59.74 -39.55
C ASN A 5 60.11 -59.38 -39.71
N GLN A 6 59.38 -60.07 -40.60
CA GLN A 6 57.90 -60.04 -40.69
C GLN A 6 57.20 -60.12 -39.32
N TRP A 7 57.78 -60.83 -38.35
CA TRP A 7 57.27 -60.91 -36.98
C TRP A 7 57.17 -59.55 -36.28
N PHE A 8 58.10 -58.61 -36.53
CA PHE A 8 58.05 -57.26 -35.96
C PHE A 8 56.79 -56.50 -36.39
N PHE A 9 56.40 -56.62 -37.66
CA PHE A 9 55.19 -55.97 -38.18
C PHE A 9 53.91 -56.57 -37.58
N VAL A 10 53.90 -57.88 -37.31
CA VAL A 10 52.77 -58.55 -36.62
C VAL A 10 52.62 -58.04 -35.19
N LEU A 11 53.72 -57.91 -34.44
CA LEU A 11 53.69 -57.36 -33.08
C LEU A 11 53.28 -55.88 -33.06
N LEU A 12 53.76 -55.08 -34.03
CA LEU A 12 53.38 -53.68 -34.17
C LEU A 12 51.88 -53.55 -34.45
N ALA A 13 51.33 -54.37 -35.36
CA ALA A 13 49.90 -54.39 -35.62
C ALA A 13 49.10 -54.79 -34.37
N ASN A 14 49.55 -55.81 -33.63
CA ASN A 14 48.91 -56.21 -32.38
C ASN A 14 48.92 -55.10 -31.31
N PHE A 15 50.05 -54.43 -31.14
CA PHE A 15 50.18 -53.29 -30.22
C PHE A 15 49.25 -52.13 -30.62
N LEU A 16 49.19 -51.79 -31.91
CA LEU A 16 48.28 -50.74 -32.39
C LEU A 16 46.82 -51.11 -32.19
N ILE A 17 46.43 -52.35 -32.47
CA ILE A 17 45.06 -52.85 -32.20
C ILE A 17 44.75 -52.72 -30.70
N LEU A 18 45.65 -53.19 -29.83
CA LEU A 18 45.46 -53.09 -28.39
C LEU A 18 45.36 -51.65 -27.91
N LEU A 19 46.19 -50.75 -28.45
CA LEU A 19 46.15 -49.31 -28.16
C LEU A 19 44.81 -48.69 -28.56
N PHE A 20 44.27 -49.03 -29.73
CA PHE A 20 42.95 -48.56 -30.16
C PHE A 20 41.83 -49.09 -29.26
N VAL A 21 41.87 -50.37 -28.91
CA VAL A 21 40.89 -51.00 -28.00
C VAL A 21 40.96 -50.35 -26.61
N LEU A 22 42.16 -50.16 -26.06
CA LEU A 22 42.38 -49.52 -24.77
C LEU A 22 41.94 -48.05 -24.76
N ASN A 23 42.19 -47.31 -25.84
CA ASN A 23 41.72 -45.94 -26.00
C ASN A 23 40.19 -45.86 -25.99
N ALA A 24 39.52 -46.78 -26.69
CA ALA A 24 38.07 -46.83 -26.75
C ALA A 24 37.42 -47.26 -25.42
N ILE A 25 37.99 -48.26 -24.74
CA ILE A 25 37.39 -48.88 -23.53
C ILE A 25 37.77 -48.14 -22.24
N LEU A 26 38.94 -47.51 -22.17
CA LEU A 26 39.48 -46.97 -20.91
C LEU A 26 39.68 -45.45 -20.96
N PHE A 27 40.48 -44.95 -21.89
CA PHE A 27 40.84 -43.52 -21.91
C PHE A 27 39.65 -42.60 -22.22
N LYS A 28 38.82 -42.95 -23.21
CA LYS A 28 37.61 -42.18 -23.54
C LYS A 28 36.60 -42.09 -22.38
N PRO A 29 36.15 -43.21 -21.76
CA PRO A 29 35.19 -43.12 -20.66
C PRO A 29 35.78 -42.47 -19.41
N LEU A 30 37.07 -42.68 -19.12
CA LEU A 30 37.72 -42.04 -17.99
C LEU A 30 37.77 -40.51 -18.16
N ALA A 31 38.17 -40.02 -19.34
CA ALA A 31 38.16 -38.59 -19.65
C ALA A 31 36.74 -37.99 -19.59
N LYS A 32 35.72 -38.75 -20.01
CA LYS A 32 34.32 -38.33 -19.90
C LYS A 32 33.91 -38.13 -18.44
N ILE A 33 34.24 -39.07 -17.54
CA ILE A 33 33.92 -38.97 -16.11
C ILE A 33 34.61 -37.78 -15.46
N PHE A 34 35.88 -37.53 -15.79
CA PHE A 34 36.59 -36.35 -15.28
C PHE A 34 35.92 -35.05 -15.72
N LYS A 35 35.57 -34.94 -17.01
CA LYS A 35 34.87 -33.76 -17.55
C LYS A 35 33.48 -33.59 -16.94
N GLU A 36 32.75 -34.68 -16.74
CA GLU A 36 31.42 -34.67 -16.13
C GLU A 36 31.48 -34.20 -14.67
N ARG A 37 32.46 -34.68 -13.90
CA ARG A 37 32.69 -34.20 -12.53
C ARG A 37 33.07 -32.72 -12.49
N GLU A 38 33.99 -32.29 -13.36
CA GLU A 38 34.40 -30.89 -13.44
C GLU A 38 33.21 -29.99 -13.80
N THR A 39 32.41 -30.40 -14.78
CA THR A 39 31.22 -29.66 -15.21
C THR A 39 30.14 -29.63 -14.12
N ALA A 40 29.91 -30.73 -13.41
CA ALA A 40 28.93 -30.80 -12.33
C ALA A 40 29.34 -29.91 -11.14
N THR A 41 30.61 -29.95 -10.73
CA THR A 41 31.10 -29.12 -9.60
C THR A 41 31.15 -27.64 -9.98
N ALA A 42 31.68 -27.30 -11.15
CA ALA A 42 31.76 -25.91 -11.61
C ALA A 42 30.37 -25.33 -11.88
N GLY A 43 29.48 -26.11 -12.51
CA GLY A 43 28.10 -25.74 -12.78
C GLY A 43 27.29 -25.51 -11.50
N ALA A 44 27.41 -26.41 -10.50
CA ALA A 44 26.73 -26.24 -9.22
C ALA A 44 27.22 -24.99 -8.47
N LEU A 45 28.51 -24.65 -8.55
CA LEU A 45 29.05 -23.44 -7.92
C LEU A 45 28.54 -22.16 -8.61
N ASP A 46 28.48 -22.16 -9.95
CA ASP A 46 27.97 -21.03 -10.71
C ASP A 46 26.46 -20.82 -10.50
N GLU A 47 25.69 -21.92 -10.46
CA GLU A 47 24.28 -21.91 -10.13
C GLU A 47 24.04 -21.37 -8.71
N ALA A 48 24.83 -21.82 -7.72
CA ALA A 48 24.75 -21.31 -6.35
C ALA A 48 25.03 -19.80 -6.28
N LYS A 49 26.04 -19.31 -7.01
CA LYS A 49 26.33 -17.87 -7.10
C LYS A 49 25.19 -17.10 -7.75
N SER A 50 24.63 -17.61 -8.85
CA SER A 50 23.48 -17.01 -9.54
C SER A 50 22.25 -16.94 -8.63
N LEU A 51 21.98 -18.01 -7.87
CA LEU A 51 20.89 -18.06 -6.89
C LEU A 51 21.10 -17.05 -5.75
N MET A 52 22.32 -16.92 -5.24
CA MET A 52 22.65 -15.92 -4.21
C MET A 52 22.40 -14.49 -4.73
N LEU A 53 22.88 -14.17 -5.94
CA LEU A 53 22.65 -12.86 -6.57
C LEU A 53 21.15 -12.57 -6.76
N LYS A 54 20.39 -13.54 -7.29
CA LYS A 54 18.94 -13.39 -7.47
C LYS A 54 18.22 -13.22 -6.14
N LYS A 55 18.64 -13.92 -5.09
CA LYS A 55 18.08 -13.80 -3.75
C LYS A 55 18.37 -12.41 -3.16
N ASP A 56 19.58 -11.89 -3.34
CA ASP A 56 19.91 -10.55 -2.86
C ASP A 56 19.14 -9.46 -3.63
N GLU A 57 19.03 -9.59 -4.96
CA GLU A 57 18.20 -8.70 -5.78
C GLU A 57 16.70 -8.77 -5.40
N ALA A 58 16.19 -9.97 -5.10
CA ALA A 58 14.82 -10.14 -4.64
C ALA A 58 14.59 -9.48 -3.27
N VAL A 59 15.54 -9.60 -2.34
CA VAL A 59 15.48 -8.94 -1.03
C VAL A 59 15.54 -7.42 -1.18
N GLU A 60 16.40 -6.89 -2.04
CA GLU A 60 16.47 -5.45 -2.29
C GLU A 60 15.16 -4.92 -2.89
N ARG A 61 14.60 -5.61 -3.90
CA ARG A 61 13.29 -5.25 -4.47
C ARG A 61 12.18 -5.28 -3.42
N MET A 62 12.10 -6.34 -2.62
CA MET A 62 11.12 -6.44 -1.53
C MET A 62 11.27 -5.29 -0.52
N ASN A 63 12.50 -4.95 -0.12
CA ASN A 63 12.74 -3.84 0.80
C ASN A 63 12.35 -2.49 0.17
N ALA A 64 12.65 -2.26 -1.11
CA ALA A 64 12.25 -1.06 -1.83
C ALA A 64 10.72 -0.94 -1.93
N GLU A 65 10.03 -2.03 -2.25
CA GLU A 65 8.55 -2.08 -2.29
C GLU A 65 7.95 -1.81 -0.90
N LEU A 66 8.50 -2.41 0.15
CA LEU A 66 8.06 -2.16 1.53
C LEU A 66 8.24 -0.70 1.95
N MET A 67 9.36 -0.07 1.60
CA MET A 67 9.58 1.36 1.86
C MET A 67 8.61 2.23 1.08
N SER A 68 8.38 1.92 -0.21
CA SER A 68 7.41 2.63 -1.04
C SER A 68 5.99 2.51 -0.47
N ALA A 69 5.58 1.31 -0.06
CA ALA A 69 4.28 1.06 0.54
C ALA A 69 4.11 1.84 1.86
N LYS A 70 5.13 1.87 2.72
CA LYS A 70 5.12 2.68 3.95
C LYS A 70 4.97 4.17 3.68
N ASN A 71 5.70 4.70 2.69
CA ASN A 71 5.62 6.10 2.31
C ASN A 71 4.22 6.45 1.77
N LYS A 72 3.68 5.64 0.86
CA LYS A 72 2.31 5.81 0.35
C LYS A 72 1.27 5.74 1.46
N ALA A 73 1.41 4.80 2.40
CA ALA A 73 0.50 4.69 3.54
C ALA A 73 0.55 5.96 4.42
N ARG A 74 1.75 6.51 4.65
CA ARG A 74 1.92 7.76 5.38
C ARG A 74 1.29 8.95 4.66
N GLU A 75 1.53 9.09 3.36
CA GLU A 75 0.91 10.13 2.53
C GLU A 75 -0.62 10.06 2.57
N ILE A 76 -1.18 8.85 2.45
CA ILE A 76 -2.63 8.63 2.55
C ILE A 76 -3.12 9.04 3.94
N PHE A 77 -2.44 8.62 5.01
CA PHE A 77 -2.84 8.96 6.37
C PHE A 77 -2.79 10.48 6.62
N ASP A 78 -1.73 11.14 6.17
CA ASP A 78 -1.57 12.59 6.32
C ASP A 78 -2.66 13.34 5.52
N SER A 79 -2.96 12.90 4.29
CA SER A 79 -4.05 13.48 3.48
C SER A 79 -5.44 13.30 4.11
N LEU A 80 -5.72 12.11 4.68
CA LEU A 80 -6.98 11.83 5.37
C LEU A 80 -7.09 12.65 6.66
N ARG A 81 -5.98 12.84 7.37
CA ARG A 81 -5.94 13.69 8.57
C ARG A 81 -6.22 15.14 8.23
N GLU A 82 -5.58 15.69 7.19
CA GLU A 82 -5.84 17.06 6.73
C GLU A 82 -7.29 17.24 6.27
N ALA A 83 -7.81 16.30 5.47
CA ALA A 83 -9.20 16.31 5.03
C ALA A 83 -10.18 16.22 6.22
N GLY A 84 -9.85 15.40 7.23
CA GLY A 84 -10.63 15.28 8.46
C GLY A 84 -10.67 16.59 9.26
N ILE A 85 -9.53 17.25 9.43
CA ILE A 85 -9.44 18.55 10.11
C ILE A 85 -10.20 19.63 9.34
N ALA A 86 -10.07 19.67 8.02
CA ALA A 86 -10.79 20.61 7.17
C ALA A 86 -12.31 20.41 7.27
N ARG A 87 -12.77 19.17 7.20
CA ARG A 87 -14.19 18.82 7.33
C ARG A 87 -14.73 19.13 8.73
N GLN A 88 -13.96 18.86 9.78
CA GLN A 88 -14.32 19.22 11.15
C GLN A 88 -14.51 20.73 11.28
N LYS A 89 -13.56 21.52 10.75
CA LYS A 89 -13.65 22.99 10.76
C LYS A 89 -14.88 23.48 9.99
N GLU A 90 -15.14 22.92 8.81
CA GLU A 90 -16.31 23.27 8.01
C GLU A 90 -17.62 22.97 8.76
N MET A 91 -17.73 21.79 9.37
CA MET A 91 -18.92 21.41 10.16
C MET A 91 -19.10 22.32 11.37
N LEU A 92 -18.02 22.67 12.07
CA LEU A 92 -18.08 23.56 13.22
C LEU A 92 -18.55 24.96 12.80
N THR A 93 -17.97 25.54 11.75
CA THR A 93 -18.36 26.85 11.23
C THR A 93 -19.81 26.87 10.74
N LYS A 94 -20.27 25.78 10.10
CA LYS A 94 -21.69 25.65 9.72
C LYS A 94 -22.60 25.59 10.94
N ALA A 95 -22.27 24.78 11.95
CA ALA A 95 -23.05 24.68 13.18
C ALA A 95 -23.11 26.02 13.94
N GLU A 96 -22.00 26.76 14.00
CA GLU A 96 -21.97 28.10 14.58
C GLU A 96 -22.86 29.08 13.81
N ALA A 97 -22.81 29.06 12.48
CA ALA A 97 -23.66 29.90 11.64
C ALA A 97 -25.16 29.57 11.80
N GLU A 98 -25.51 28.29 11.81
CA GLU A 98 -26.88 27.81 12.06
C GLU A 98 -27.38 28.22 13.46
N ALA A 99 -26.53 28.11 14.48
CA ALA A 99 -26.86 28.54 15.84
C ALA A 99 -27.13 30.05 15.91
N VAL A 100 -26.32 30.87 15.24
CA VAL A 100 -26.53 32.33 15.15
C VAL A 100 -27.84 32.62 14.43
N GLU A 101 -28.12 31.97 13.30
CA GLU A 101 -29.37 32.16 12.56
C GLU A 101 -30.59 31.79 13.40
N LEU A 102 -30.52 30.70 14.16
CA LEU A 102 -31.58 30.24 15.04
C LEU A 102 -31.84 31.23 16.18
N ILE A 103 -30.80 31.79 16.79
CA ILE A 103 -30.91 32.82 17.82
C ILE A 103 -31.56 34.09 17.25
N GLU A 104 -31.15 34.53 16.06
CA GLU A 104 -31.73 35.71 15.40
C GLU A 104 -33.21 35.51 15.03
N LYS A 105 -33.59 34.32 14.55
CA LYS A 105 -35.00 33.95 14.34
C LYS A 105 -35.80 33.99 15.63
N ALA A 106 -35.30 33.34 16.69
CA ALA A 106 -35.95 33.34 18.00
C ALA A 106 -36.12 34.75 18.58
N ARG A 107 -35.12 35.63 18.40
CA ARG A 107 -35.21 37.05 18.81
C ARG A 107 -36.30 37.80 18.07
N LYS A 108 -36.43 37.62 16.74
CA LYS A 108 -37.49 38.24 15.94
C LYS A 108 -38.87 37.73 16.32
N GLU A 109 -39.01 36.43 16.56
CA GLU A 109 -40.26 35.82 17.03
C GLU A 109 -40.66 36.38 18.40
N LEU A 110 -39.73 36.43 19.35
CA LEU A 110 -39.96 37.04 20.68
C LEU A 110 -40.37 38.50 20.59
N GLN A 111 -39.72 39.30 19.73
CA GLN A 111 -40.08 40.69 19.55
C GLN A 111 -41.51 40.84 18.99
N THR A 112 -41.85 40.03 17.98
CA THR A 112 -43.20 40.00 17.40
C THR A 112 -44.25 39.61 18.43
N GLU A 113 -43.96 38.60 19.25
CA GLU A 113 -44.88 38.12 20.28
C GLU A 113 -45.03 39.13 21.42
N ALA A 114 -43.96 39.82 21.80
CA ALA A 114 -43.99 40.92 22.77
C ALA A 114 -44.83 42.10 22.27
N GLU A 115 -44.75 42.44 20.98
CA GLU A 115 -45.59 43.47 20.36
C GLU A 115 -47.07 43.09 20.36
N LYS A 116 -47.40 41.84 20.01
CA LYS A 116 -48.77 41.31 20.10
C LYS A 116 -49.30 41.32 21.53
N ALA A 117 -48.50 40.87 22.50
CA ALA A 117 -48.89 40.87 23.91
C ALA A 117 -49.14 42.30 24.43
N ARG A 118 -48.30 43.28 24.03
CA ARG A 118 -48.52 44.70 24.36
C ARG A 118 -49.79 45.25 23.72
N ALA A 119 -50.08 44.89 22.47
CA ALA A 119 -51.30 45.32 21.79
C ALA A 119 -52.56 44.74 22.47
N ALA A 120 -52.53 43.45 22.83
CA ALA A 120 -53.62 42.81 23.58
C ALA A 120 -53.84 43.48 24.94
N LEU A 121 -52.76 43.75 25.69
CA LEU A 121 -52.85 44.40 26.99
C LEU A 121 -53.46 45.82 26.90
N ARG A 122 -53.14 46.58 25.84
CA ARG A 122 -53.75 47.90 25.59
C ARG A 122 -55.25 47.78 25.33
N ALA A 123 -55.68 46.83 24.51
CA ALA A 123 -57.10 46.58 24.25
C ALA A 123 -57.86 46.16 25.52
N ASP A 124 -57.22 45.37 26.39
CA ASP A 124 -57.81 44.98 27.68
C ASP A 124 -57.90 46.18 28.64
N ILE A 125 -56.89 47.06 28.67
CA ILE A 125 -56.93 48.30 29.46
C ILE A 125 -58.08 49.21 29.00
N GLU A 126 -58.30 49.37 27.69
CA GLU A 126 -59.43 50.15 27.15
C GLU A 126 -60.77 49.55 27.61
N LYS A 127 -60.95 48.23 27.49
CA LYS A 127 -62.15 47.54 27.97
C LYS A 127 -62.39 47.71 29.47
N PHE A 128 -61.34 47.56 30.29
CA PHE A 128 -61.46 47.78 31.73
C PHE A 128 -61.79 49.24 32.05
N SER A 129 -61.22 50.19 31.32
CA SER A 129 -61.53 51.62 31.50
C SER A 129 -63.01 51.91 31.18
N ASP A 130 -63.53 51.35 30.09
CA ASP A 130 -64.95 51.46 29.72
C ASP A 130 -65.86 50.80 30.78
N GLU A 131 -65.48 49.62 31.30
CA GLU A 131 -66.25 48.96 32.35
C GLU A 131 -66.30 49.81 33.62
N ILE A 132 -65.18 50.42 34.02
CA ILE A 132 -65.10 51.32 35.19
C ILE A 132 -66.00 52.54 34.98
N VAL A 133 -65.93 53.21 33.81
CA VAL A 133 -66.77 54.37 33.48
C VAL A 133 -68.26 53.99 33.50
N SER A 134 -68.61 52.83 32.94
CA SER A 134 -70.01 52.34 32.93
C SER A 134 -70.56 52.09 34.33
N ARG A 135 -69.72 51.66 35.29
CA ARG A 135 -70.12 51.47 36.70
C ARG A 135 -70.22 52.80 37.46
N LEU A 136 -69.40 53.79 37.13
CA LEU A 136 -69.39 55.11 37.79
C LEU A 136 -70.55 56.01 37.34
N VAL A 137 -70.98 55.94 36.08
CA VAL A 137 -72.07 56.76 35.52
C VAL A 137 -73.47 56.18 35.83
N ARG A 138 -73.56 54.98 36.42
CA ARG A 138 -74.83 54.32 36.77
C ARG A 138 -75.37 54.67 38.17
N VAL A 139 -75.02 55.85 38.66
CA VAL A 139 -75.64 56.50 39.84
C VAL A 139 -76.37 57.73 39.34
#